data_AF-A0A1Y1XSL2-F1
#
_entry.id   AF-A0A1Y1XSL2-F1
#
_cell.length_a   1.000
_cell.length_b   1.000
_cell.length_c   1.000
_cell.angle_alpha   90.00
_cell.angle_beta   90.00
_cell.angle_gamma   90.00
#
_symmetry.space_group_name_H-M   'P 1'
#
loop_
_entity.id
_entity.type
_entity.pdbx_description
1 polymer ?
#
loop_
_entity_poly.entity_id
_entity_poly.type
_entity_poly.pdbx_seq_one_letter_code
_entity_poly.pdbx_strand_id
1 'polypeptide(L)'
;MSAENIDITKKSTEEEVLDCKVGECWDKLYYCYTLGHQALHYYRYGTKKDCSEQWKDLKLCFKVKTKSEEVAKKMLSERKAEKDALKVGQKSSLDVWTERDAPPANFPPQDV
;
A
#
# COMPACT_ATOMS: atom_id res chain seq x y z
N MET A 1 29.84 5.94 28.54
CA MET A 1 29.75 5.67 27.09
C MET A 1 28.31 5.33 26.77
N SER A 2 27.46 6.35 26.66
CA SER A 2 26.06 6.21 26.25
C SER A 2 25.80 7.26 25.19
N ALA A 3 25.65 6.83 23.95
CA ALA A 3 25.13 7.58 22.81
C ALA A 3 24.95 6.55 21.68
N GLU A 4 23.94 6.53 20.82
CA GLU A 4 22.69 7.28 20.61
C GLU A 4 21.95 6.35 19.61
N ASN A 5 20.82 5.75 19.99
CA ASN A 5 20.04 4.88 19.08
C ASN A 5 18.53 5.12 19.17
N ILE A 6 18.11 6.27 19.69
CA ILE A 6 16.68 6.58 19.92
C ILE A 6 16.10 7.48 18.81
N ASP A 7 16.93 8.02 17.89
CA ASP A 7 16.46 8.98 16.89
C ASP A 7 16.04 8.36 15.54
N ILE A 8 16.50 7.16 15.21
CA ILE A 8 16.17 6.52 13.93
C ILE A 8 14.71 6.04 13.91
N THR A 9 14.19 5.56 15.06
CA THR A 9 12.81 5.06 15.17
C THR A 9 11.77 6.17 15.34
N LYS A 10 12.15 7.32 15.91
CA LYS A 10 11.26 8.50 15.99
C LYS A 10 11.17 9.20 14.65
N LYS A 11 12.28 9.32 13.92
CA LYS A 11 12.31 9.93 12.59
C LYS A 11 11.43 9.18 11.59
N SER A 12 11.42 7.85 11.60
CA SER A 12 10.53 7.06 10.73
C SER A 12 9.05 7.28 11.07
N THR A 13 8.66 7.33 12.35
CA THR A 13 7.25 7.52 12.71
C THR A 13 6.70 8.92 12.44
N GLU A 14 7.56 9.95 12.44
CA GLU A 14 7.14 11.36 12.29
C GLU A 14 7.27 11.87 10.84
N GLU A 15 8.25 11.38 10.07
CA GLU A 15 8.36 11.65 8.62
C GLU A 15 7.40 10.81 7.77
N GLU A 16 7.03 9.58 8.19
CA GLU A 16 6.14 8.70 7.40
C GLU A 16 4.71 9.24 7.27
N VAL A 17 4.30 10.19 8.12
CA VAL A 17 2.97 10.80 8.05
C VAL A 17 2.98 12.06 7.18
N LEU A 18 4.13 12.69 6.89
CA LEU A 18 4.14 14.01 6.25
C LEU A 18 4.42 14.03 4.75
N ASP A 19 4.86 12.92 4.16
CA ASP A 19 5.29 12.92 2.76
C ASP A 19 4.23 12.38 1.81
N CYS A 20 3.02 12.94 1.88
CA CYS A 20 2.20 12.91 0.68
C CYS A 20 2.72 13.94 -0.34
N LYS A 21 3.70 13.53 -1.13
CA LYS A 21 4.16 14.30 -2.29
C LYS A 21 3.08 14.24 -3.37
N VAL A 22 2.55 15.41 -3.73
CA VAL A 22 1.49 15.55 -4.75
C VAL A 22 1.92 14.91 -6.07
N GLY A 23 3.20 15.05 -6.45
CA GLY A 23 3.77 14.42 -7.65
C GLY A 23 3.61 12.90 -7.63
N GLU A 24 4.01 12.24 -6.55
CA GLU A 24 3.91 10.77 -6.44
C GLU A 24 2.46 10.28 -6.46
N CYS A 25 1.53 11.02 -5.85
CA CYS A 25 0.10 10.70 -5.93
C CYS A 25 -0.46 10.89 -7.34
N TRP A 26 0.04 11.89 -8.06
CA TRP A 26 -0.33 12.12 -9.45
C TRP A 26 0.22 11.02 -10.36
N ASP A 27 1.48 10.61 -10.19
CA ASP A 27 2.09 9.51 -10.95
C ASP A 27 1.30 8.21 -10.77
N LYS A 28 0.88 7.90 -9.53
CA LYS A 28 0.04 6.73 -9.23
C LYS A 28 -1.32 6.79 -9.92
N LEU A 29 -1.95 7.98 -9.95
CA LEU A 29 -3.22 8.17 -10.64
C LEU A 29 -3.04 8.02 -12.16
N TYR A 30 -2.05 8.71 -12.72
CA TYR A 30 -1.76 8.69 -14.14
C TYR A 30 -1.49 7.25 -14.60
N TYR A 31 -0.63 6.54 -13.88
CA TYR A 31 -0.34 5.13 -14.11
C TYR A 31 -1.62 4.27 -14.14
N CYS A 32 -2.58 4.53 -13.25
CA CYS A 32 -3.86 3.81 -13.25
C CYS A 32 -4.66 4.02 -14.54
N TYR A 33 -4.65 5.23 -15.10
CA TYR A 33 -5.37 5.57 -16.33
C TYR A 33 -4.61 5.25 -17.62
N THR A 34 -3.34 4.88 -17.55
CA THR A 34 -2.57 4.53 -18.75
C THR A 34 -3.25 3.40 -19.53
N LEU A 35 -3.29 3.55 -20.86
CA LEU A 35 -3.98 2.61 -21.75
C LEU A 35 -3.44 1.18 -21.62
N GLY A 36 -2.12 1.02 -21.47
CA GLY A 36 -1.51 -0.31 -21.32
C GLY A 36 -1.98 -1.04 -20.06
N HIS A 37 -2.01 -0.33 -18.93
CA HIS A 37 -2.48 -0.90 -17.67
C HIS A 37 -3.97 -1.22 -17.70
N GLN A 38 -4.76 -0.31 -18.29
CA GLN A 38 -6.19 -0.49 -18.42
C GLN A 38 -6.55 -1.64 -19.37
N ALA A 39 -5.81 -1.81 -20.47
CA ALA A 39 -5.98 -2.91 -21.40
C ALA A 39 -5.66 -4.27 -20.75
N LEU A 40 -4.60 -4.35 -19.95
CA LEU A 40 -4.27 -5.59 -19.20
C LEU A 40 -5.32 -5.92 -18.15
N HIS A 41 -5.83 -4.92 -17.44
CA HIS A 41 -6.91 -5.13 -16.47
C HIS A 41 -8.19 -5.59 -17.15
N TYR A 42 -8.55 -4.95 -18.26
CA TYR A 42 -9.71 -5.31 -19.07
C TYR A 42 -9.56 -6.71 -19.66
N TYR A 43 -8.37 -7.09 -20.13
CA TYR A 43 -8.10 -8.43 -20.62
C TYR A 43 -8.27 -9.51 -19.54
N ARG A 44 -7.80 -9.25 -18.31
CA ARG A 44 -7.88 -10.22 -17.20
C ARG A 44 -9.27 -10.33 -16.58
N TYR A 45 -9.95 -9.20 -16.38
CA TYR A 45 -11.17 -9.13 -15.56
C TYR A 45 -12.42 -8.70 -16.36
N GLY A 46 -12.27 -8.33 -17.64
CA GLY A 46 -13.39 -7.86 -18.49
C GLY A 46 -13.94 -6.49 -18.10
N THR A 47 -13.34 -5.81 -17.13
CA THR A 47 -13.82 -4.53 -16.60
C THR A 47 -12.75 -3.46 -16.65
N LYS A 48 -13.20 -2.22 -16.83
CA LYS A 48 -12.34 -1.05 -16.63
C LYS A 48 -11.92 -1.00 -15.16
N LYS A 49 -10.64 -0.76 -14.88
CA LYS A 49 -10.18 -0.58 -13.51
C LYS A 49 -10.78 0.68 -12.91
N ASP A 50 -11.23 0.60 -11.66
CA ASP A 50 -11.68 1.76 -10.90
C ASP A 50 -10.48 2.50 -10.29
N CYS A 51 -10.19 3.70 -10.80
CA CYS A 51 -9.09 4.56 -10.35
C CYS A 51 -9.54 5.63 -9.32
N SER A 52 -10.70 5.43 -8.68
CA SER A 52 -11.29 6.39 -7.75
C SER A 52 -10.49 6.56 -6.46
N GLU A 53 -9.84 5.48 -5.98
CA GLU A 53 -9.05 5.52 -4.74
C GLU A 53 -7.79 6.39 -4.90
N GLN A 54 -7.10 6.27 -6.04
CA GLN A 54 -5.95 7.09 -6.39
C GLN A 54 -6.36 8.57 -6.53
N TRP A 55 -7.57 8.83 -7.03
CA TRP A 55 -8.12 10.19 -7.14
C TRP A 55 -8.44 10.79 -5.77
N LYS A 56 -9.00 10.00 -4.85
CA LYS A 56 -9.23 10.41 -3.46
C LYS A 56 -7.91 10.74 -2.77
N ASP A 57 -6.89 9.92 -2.96
CA ASP A 57 -5.55 10.16 -2.41
C ASP A 57 -4.97 11.47 -2.93
N LEU A 58 -5.00 11.70 -4.25
CA LEU A 58 -4.53 12.95 -4.83
C LEU A 58 -5.26 14.18 -4.25
N LYS A 59 -6.60 14.12 -4.17
CA LYS A 59 -7.42 15.18 -3.56
C LYS A 59 -7.06 15.42 -2.10
N LEU A 60 -6.83 14.36 -1.33
CA LEU A 60 -6.45 14.46 0.07
C LEU A 60 -5.09 15.16 0.20
N CYS A 61 -4.14 14.85 -0.67
CA CYS A 61 -2.82 15.47 -0.62
C CYS A 61 -2.83 16.94 -1.01
N PHE A 62 -3.66 17.33 -1.98
CA PHE A 62 -3.93 18.75 -2.24
C PHE A 62 -4.55 19.45 -1.02
N LYS A 63 -5.53 18.83 -0.36
CA LYS A 63 -6.17 19.40 0.84
C LYS A 63 -5.16 19.55 1.98
N VAL A 64 -4.35 18.53 2.24
CA VAL A 64 -3.35 18.52 3.31
C VAL A 64 -2.36 19.67 3.18
N LYS A 65 -1.89 19.98 1.97
CA LYS A 65 -0.94 21.09 1.74
C LYS A 65 -1.49 22.47 2.14
N THR A 66 -2.81 22.63 2.22
CA THR A 66 -3.46 23.89 2.62
C THR A 66 -3.78 23.99 4.11
N LYS A 67 -3.55 22.93 4.90
CA LYS A 67 -3.94 22.84 6.32
C LYS A 67 -2.70 22.90 7.22
N SER A 68 -2.93 23.17 8.51
CA SER A 68 -1.89 23.11 9.53
C SER A 68 -1.35 21.68 9.69
N GLU A 69 -0.11 21.57 10.15
CA GLU A 69 0.60 20.30 10.24
C GLU A 69 -0.13 19.26 11.13
N GLU A 70 -0.72 19.70 12.24
CA GLU A 70 -1.47 18.81 13.14
C GLU A 70 -2.73 18.23 12.48
N VAL A 71 -3.46 19.05 11.72
CA VAL A 71 -4.67 18.61 11.00
C VAL A 71 -4.29 17.71 9.83
N ALA A 72 -3.21 18.05 9.14
CA ALA A 72 -2.64 17.23 8.07
C ALA A 72 -2.29 15.81 8.56
N LYS A 73 -1.60 15.70 9.71
CA LYS A 73 -1.23 14.42 10.32
C LYS A 73 -2.46 13.57 10.64
N LYS A 74 -3.50 14.17 11.23
CA LYS A 74 -4.76 13.48 11.55
C LYS A 74 -5.44 12.93 10.28
N MET A 75 -5.64 13.77 9.26
CA MET A 75 -6.27 13.36 8.00
C MET A 75 -5.50 12.21 7.31
N LEU A 76 -4.17 12.23 7.39
CA LEU A 76 -3.34 11.16 6.81
C LEU A 76 -3.40 9.87 7.63
N SER A 77 -3.44 9.96 8.95
CA SER A 77 -3.63 8.79 9.82
C SER A 77 -5.00 8.12 9.61
N GLU A 78 -6.08 8.91 9.50
CA GLU A 78 -7.42 8.42 9.22
C GLU A 78 -7.46 7.69 7.88
N ARG A 79 -6.87 8.29 6.84
CA ARG A 79 -6.80 7.68 5.52
C ARG A 79 -5.99 6.39 5.49
N LYS A 80 -4.90 6.30 6.26
CA LYS A 80 -4.11 5.06 6.41
C LYS A 80 -4.95 3.98 7.10
N ALA A 81 -5.60 4.32 8.21
CA ALA A 81 -6.47 3.41 8.95
C ALA A 81 -7.61 2.85 8.08
N GLU A 82 -8.27 3.70 7.28
CA GLU A 82 -9.29 3.26 6.30
C GLU A 82 -8.72 2.22 5.32
N LYS A 83 -7.53 2.47 4.77
CA LYS A 83 -6.89 1.57 3.81
C LYS A 83 -6.51 0.25 4.46
N ASP A 84 -6.00 0.29 5.68
CA ASP A 84 -5.59 -0.92 6.39
C ASP A 84 -6.81 -1.75 6.78
N ALA A 85 -7.91 -1.12 7.20
CA ALA A 85 -9.19 -1.78 7.42
C ALA A 85 -9.71 -2.49 6.15
N LEU A 86 -9.59 -1.86 4.97
CA LEU A 86 -9.96 -2.48 3.70
C LEU A 86 -9.07 -3.69 3.34
N LYS A 87 -7.78 -3.65 3.68
CA LYS A 87 -6.84 -4.76 3.43
C LYS A 87 -7.11 -5.96 4.33
N VAL A 88 -7.50 -5.75 5.59
CA VAL A 88 -7.80 -6.84 6.53
C VAL A 88 -8.91 -7.76 6.02
N GLY A 89 -9.88 -7.23 5.27
CA GLY A 89 -10.95 -8.03 4.65
C GLY A 89 -10.57 -8.70 3.33
N GLN A 90 -9.40 -8.41 2.75
CA GLN A 90 -8.96 -9.01 1.49
C GLN A 90 -8.23 -10.34 1.76
N LYS A 91 -8.52 -11.35 0.93
CA LYS A 91 -7.85 -12.65 1.02
C LYS A 91 -6.36 -12.48 0.75
N SER A 92 -5.55 -12.67 1.78
CA SER A 92 -4.10 -12.69 1.62
C SER A 92 -3.68 -14.00 0.94
N SER A 93 -2.55 -14.02 0.23
CA SER A 93 -2.02 -15.25 -0.37
C SER A 93 -1.68 -16.33 0.66
N LEU A 94 -1.43 -15.92 1.92
CA LEU A 94 -1.20 -16.82 3.05
C LEU A 94 -2.47 -17.54 3.51
N ASP A 95 -3.64 -17.01 3.16
CA ASP A 95 -4.94 -17.64 3.46
C ASP A 95 -5.24 -18.83 2.52
N VAL A 96 -4.58 -18.88 1.35
CA VAL A 96 -4.81 -19.94 0.36
C VAL A 96 -4.09 -21.25 0.72
N TRP A 97 -2.99 -21.17 1.47
CA TRP A 97 -2.15 -22.33 1.79
C TRP A 97 -1.85 -22.40 3.28
N THR A 98 -2.18 -23.53 3.90
CA THR A 98 -1.73 -23.82 5.27
C THR A 98 -0.26 -24.22 5.25
N GLU A 99 0.49 -23.81 6.27
CA GLU A 99 1.85 -24.28 6.50
C GLU A 99 1.85 -25.81 6.63
N ARG A 100 2.87 -26.47 6.07
CA ARG A 100 2.98 -27.94 6.09
C ARG A 100 3.83 -28.35 7.29
N ASP A 101 3.28 -29.20 8.15
CA ASP A 101 4.00 -29.74 9.32
C ASP A 101 5.05 -30.80 8.95
N ALA A 102 4.93 -31.44 7.79
CA ALA A 102 5.81 -32.51 7.36
C ALA A 102 6.18 -32.41 5.86
N PRO A 103 7.39 -32.87 5.49
CA PRO A 103 7.79 -32.98 4.09
C PRO A 103 6.90 -34.01 3.35
N PRO A 104 6.71 -33.86 2.03
CA PRO A 104 5.93 -34.81 1.24
C PRO A 104 6.62 -36.18 1.17
N ALA A 105 5.83 -37.26 1.08
CA ALA A 105 6.28 -38.64 1.27
C ALA A 105 7.43 -39.11 0.34
N ASN A 106 7.56 -38.51 -0.86
CA ASN A 106 8.55 -38.91 -1.86
C ASN A 106 9.64 -37.84 -2.04
N PHE A 107 10.00 -37.12 -0.98
CA PHE A 107 11.05 -36.11 -1.01
C PHE A 107 12.26 -36.55 -0.17
N PRO A 108 13.48 -36.60 -0.74
CA PRO A 108 13.83 -36.35 -2.14
C PRO A 108 13.37 -37.50 -3.07
N PRO A 109 13.00 -37.20 -4.34
CA PRO A 109 12.69 -38.25 -5.29
C PRO A 109 13.94 -39.12 -5.49
N GLN A 110 13.75 -40.44 -5.53
CA GLN A 110 14.84 -41.36 -5.87
C GLN A 110 15.10 -41.27 -7.37
N ASP A 111 16.36 -41.07 -7.73
CA ASP A 111 16.80 -41.06 -9.13
C ASP A 111 16.48 -42.44 -9.75
N VAL A 112 15.59 -42.46 -10.75
CA VAL A 112 15.29 -43.64 -11.58
C VAL A 112 16.37 -43.84 -12.63
#